data_AF-A0A537WQC8-F1
#
_entry.id   AF-A0A537WQC8-F1
#
_cell.length_a   1.000
_cell.length_b   1.000
_cell.length_c   1.000
_cell.angle_alpha   90.00
_cell.angle_beta   90.00
_cell.angle_gamma   90.00
#
_symmetry.space_group_name_H-M   'P 1'
#
loop_
_entity.id
_entity.type
_entity.pdbx_description
1 polymer ?
#
loop_
_entity_poly.entity_id
_entity_poly.type
_entity_poly.pdbx_seq_one_letter_code
_entity_poly.pdbx_strand_id
1 'polypeptide(L)'
;ELSPDFGPSKLDARAGGVIVGARRPLIAFNVNLATDDAGVARSIASVVREQGGGFPGVRALGLALPRAGHAQVSMNVEDYEASALHEILARVEAEAAARGAEVSGSELVGLMPAAAAAAAAGAMLRIDGFAPSRLLELRLLER
;
A
#
# COMPACT_ATOMS: atom_id res chain seq x y z
N GLU A 1 11.89 19.53 22.46
CA GLU A 1 12.47 19.80 21.13
C GLU A 1 13.31 18.61 20.70
N LEU A 2 13.36 18.30 19.40
CA LEU A 2 14.17 17.19 18.87
C LEU A 2 15.57 17.72 18.53
N SER A 3 16.62 17.10 19.08
CA SER A 3 18.02 17.37 18.68
C SER A 3 18.43 16.40 17.57
N PRO A 4 19.16 16.85 16.53
CA PRO A 4 19.55 15.96 15.44
C PRO A 4 20.64 14.98 15.87
N ASP A 5 20.59 13.75 15.37
CA ASP A 5 21.63 12.73 15.60
C ASP A 5 22.96 13.14 14.93
N PHE A 6 22.89 13.86 13.80
CA PHE A 6 24.05 14.34 13.03
C PHE A 6 23.81 15.75 12.49
N GLY A 7 24.90 16.53 12.39
CA GLY A 7 24.87 17.89 11.86
C GLY A 7 24.57 18.96 12.93
N PRO A 8 24.48 20.25 12.52
CA PRO A 8 24.24 21.36 13.44
C PRO A 8 22.81 21.33 14.00
N SER A 9 22.64 21.76 15.26
CA SER A 9 21.34 21.84 15.94
C SER A 9 20.43 22.98 15.44
N LYS A 10 20.95 23.86 14.57
CA LYS A 10 20.19 24.95 13.94
C LYS A 10 19.90 24.59 12.49
N LEU A 11 18.62 24.50 12.15
CA LEU A 11 18.19 24.30 10.76
C LEU A 11 18.58 25.52 9.91
N ASP A 12 19.13 25.24 8.73
CA ASP A 12 19.27 26.25 7.69
C ASP A 12 17.89 26.58 7.12
N ALA A 13 17.58 27.87 6.95
CA ALA A 13 16.24 28.31 6.53
C ALA A 13 15.88 27.91 5.08
N ARG A 14 16.87 27.64 4.23
CA ARG A 14 16.66 27.22 2.84
C ARG A 14 16.69 25.69 2.69
N ALA A 15 17.61 25.03 3.37
CA ALA A 15 17.83 23.59 3.22
C ALA A 15 16.99 22.72 4.18
N GLY A 16 16.59 23.26 5.34
CA GLY A 16 15.86 22.49 6.34
C GLY A 16 16.70 21.36 6.95
N GLY A 17 16.05 20.22 7.22
CA GLY A 17 16.67 19.03 7.79
C GLY A 17 16.37 17.79 6.97
N VAL A 18 17.25 16.79 7.04
CA VAL A 18 17.12 15.53 6.31
C VAL A 18 16.92 14.40 7.31
N ILE A 19 15.90 13.57 7.07
CA ILE A 19 15.66 12.35 7.83
C ILE A 19 16.23 11.19 7.01
N VAL A 20 17.15 10.44 7.61
CA VAL A 20 17.71 9.21 7.04
C VAL A 20 17.27 8.04 7.90
N GLY A 21 16.85 6.95 7.26
CA GLY A 21 16.43 5.74 7.96
C GLY A 21 16.63 4.50 7.09
N ALA A 22 16.68 3.34 7.74
CA ALA A 22 16.68 2.04 7.09
C ALA A 22 15.41 1.30 7.49
N ARG A 23 14.75 0.66 6.52
CA ARG A 23 13.53 -0.13 6.72
C ARG A 23 13.46 -1.27 5.73
N ARG A 24 12.58 -2.25 6.01
CA ARG A 24 12.13 -3.22 4.99
C ARG A 24 11.47 -2.48 3.80
N PRO A 25 11.42 -3.10 2.60
CA PRO A 25 10.72 -2.52 1.46
C PRO A 25 9.27 -2.19 1.81
N LEU A 26 8.82 -1.02 1.38
CA LEU A 26 7.45 -0.55 1.52
C LEU A 26 6.80 -0.60 0.13
N ILE A 27 5.57 -1.11 0.06
CA ILE A 27 4.76 -1.10 -1.16
C ILE A 27 3.73 0.02 -1.05
N ALA A 28 3.77 0.98 -1.98
CA ALA A 28 2.74 1.99 -2.11
C ALA A 28 1.65 1.47 -3.05
N PHE A 29 0.51 1.08 -2.48
CA PHE A 29 -0.58 0.40 -3.18
C PHE A 29 -1.89 1.13 -2.91
N ASN A 30 -2.48 1.70 -3.96
CA ASN A 30 -3.74 2.44 -3.84
C ASN A 30 -4.88 1.66 -4.50
N VAL A 31 -6.09 1.82 -3.97
CA VAL A 31 -7.31 1.24 -4.55
C VAL A 31 -8.28 2.36 -4.89
N ASN A 32 -8.70 2.42 -6.15
CA ASN A 32 -9.61 3.42 -6.69
C ASN A 32 -11.06 2.96 -6.48
N LEU A 33 -11.92 3.88 -6.04
CA LEU A 33 -13.34 3.63 -5.86
C LEU A 33 -14.12 4.29 -7.00
N ALA A 34 -15.18 3.66 -7.48
CA ALA A 34 -16.11 4.22 -8.47
C ALA A 34 -17.10 5.23 -7.83
N THR A 35 -16.59 6.12 -6.99
CA THR A 35 -17.31 7.21 -6.33
C THR A 35 -16.34 8.34 -6.06
N ASP A 36 -16.79 9.59 -6.05
CA ASP A 36 -16.01 10.76 -5.62
C ASP A 36 -16.15 11.07 -4.12
N ASP A 37 -16.95 10.27 -3.40
CA ASP A 37 -17.15 10.43 -1.96
C ASP A 37 -15.91 9.98 -1.16
N ALA A 38 -15.09 10.96 -0.77
CA ALA A 38 -13.94 10.72 0.10
C ALA A 38 -14.31 10.23 1.51
N GLY A 39 -15.57 10.39 1.94
CA GLY A 39 -16.10 9.80 3.17
C GLY A 39 -16.10 8.28 3.14
N VAL A 40 -16.48 7.68 2.00
CA VAL A 40 -16.39 6.23 1.77
C VAL A 40 -14.92 5.79 1.85
N ALA A 41 -14.03 6.45 1.11
CA ALA A 41 -12.60 6.12 1.13
C ALA A 41 -11.97 6.25 2.53
N ARG A 42 -12.30 7.30 3.29
CA ARG A 42 -11.81 7.48 4.67
C ARG A 42 -12.30 6.39 5.62
N SER A 43 -13.55 5.97 5.46
CA SER A 43 -14.13 4.91 6.27
C SER A 43 -13.44 3.58 6.01
N ILE A 44 -13.21 3.23 4.73
CA ILE A 44 -12.50 2.02 4.34
C ILE A 44 -11.04 2.07 4.80
N ALA A 45 -10.35 3.20 4.60
CA ALA A 45 -8.98 3.39 5.06
C ALA A 45 -8.83 3.16 6.57
N SER A 46 -9.82 3.58 7.37
CA SER A 46 -9.81 3.34 8.81
C SER A 46 -9.95 1.87 9.18
N VAL A 47 -10.65 1.07 8.37
CA VAL A 47 -10.84 -0.37 8.61
C VAL A 47 -9.58 -1.17 8.26
N VAL A 48 -8.89 -0.80 7.16
CA VAL A 48 -7.74 -1.58 6.69
C VAL A 48 -6.43 -1.19 7.37
N ARG A 49 -6.29 0.03 7.90
CA ARG A 49 -5.05 0.46 8.56
C ARG A 49 -4.87 -0.21 9.93
N GLU A 50 -3.63 -0.56 10.25
CA GLU A 50 -3.24 -1.21 11.50
C GLU A 50 -3.71 -0.45 12.74
N GLN A 51 -3.56 0.88 12.75
CA GLN A 51 -3.98 1.73 13.87
C GLN A 51 -5.49 1.60 14.19
N GLY A 52 -6.31 1.19 13.21
CA GLY A 52 -7.74 0.93 13.38
C GLY A 52 -8.09 -0.52 13.73
N GLY A 53 -7.09 -1.36 14.03
CA GLY A 53 -7.26 -2.81 14.19
C GLY A 53 -7.32 -3.58 12.86
N GLY A 54 -6.88 -2.95 11.77
CA GLY A 54 -6.82 -3.56 10.44
C GLY A 54 -5.59 -4.46 10.26
N PHE A 55 -5.02 -4.43 9.06
CA PHE A 55 -3.90 -5.28 8.68
C PHE A 55 -2.57 -4.81 9.30
N PRO A 56 -1.75 -5.71 9.87
CA PRO A 56 -0.41 -5.38 10.37
C PRO A 56 0.47 -4.71 9.30
N GLY A 57 1.20 -3.65 9.66
CA GLY A 57 2.08 -2.92 8.75
C GLY A 57 1.35 -2.14 7.66
N VAL A 58 0.03 -1.97 7.73
CA VAL A 58 -0.73 -1.16 6.76
C VAL A 58 -1.04 0.20 7.32
N ARG A 59 -0.58 1.24 6.63
CA ARG A 59 -1.00 2.63 6.85
C ARG A 59 -1.89 3.05 5.68
N ALA A 60 -3.04 3.63 5.96
CA ALA A 60 -3.99 4.00 4.91
C ALA A 60 -4.62 5.39 5.16
N LEU A 61 -4.93 6.07 4.05
CA LEU A 61 -5.65 7.34 4.00
C LEU A 61 -6.74 7.28 2.92
N GLY A 62 -7.89 7.88 3.20
CA GLY A 62 -8.94 8.10 2.20
C GLY A 62 -8.78 9.47 1.57
N LEU A 63 -8.59 9.52 0.25
CA LEU A 63 -8.32 10.72 -0.52
C LEU A 63 -9.42 10.97 -1.55
N ALA A 64 -9.76 12.23 -1.77
CA ALA A 64 -10.46 12.65 -2.99
C ALA A 64 -9.42 12.93 -4.08
N LEU A 65 -9.68 12.52 -5.31
CA LEU A 65 -8.87 12.87 -6.48
C LEU A 65 -9.73 13.71 -7.45
N PRO A 66 -9.93 15.03 -7.18
CA PRO A 66 -10.90 15.85 -7.93
C PRO A 66 -10.64 15.89 -9.44
N ARG A 67 -9.37 15.85 -9.86
CA ARG A 67 -9.01 15.85 -11.29
C ARG A 67 -9.36 14.54 -11.99
N ALA A 68 -9.39 13.43 -11.25
CA ALA A 68 -9.69 12.11 -11.78
C ALA A 68 -11.14 11.69 -11.53
N GLY A 69 -11.95 12.54 -10.86
CA GLY A 69 -13.37 12.32 -10.64
C GLY A 69 -13.71 11.14 -9.71
N HIS A 70 -12.77 10.71 -8.86
CA HIS A 70 -12.99 9.58 -7.96
C HIS A 70 -12.26 9.74 -6.62
N ALA A 71 -12.60 8.88 -5.67
CA ALA A 71 -11.96 8.74 -4.37
C ALA A 71 -11.06 7.50 -4.36
N GLN A 72 -10.03 7.53 -3.52
CA GLN A 72 -8.99 6.51 -3.48
C GLN A 72 -8.66 6.16 -2.02
N VAL A 73 -8.51 4.86 -1.76
CA VAL A 73 -7.87 4.36 -0.53
C VAL A 73 -6.38 4.25 -0.83
N SER A 74 -5.59 5.22 -0.37
CA SER A 74 -4.15 5.22 -0.54
C SER A 74 -3.48 4.49 0.61
N MET A 75 -2.57 3.56 0.32
CA MET A 75 -1.96 2.71 1.34
C MET A 75 -0.46 2.56 1.16
N ASN A 76 0.22 2.52 2.29
CA ASN A 76 1.59 2.05 2.44
C ASN A 76 1.56 0.72 3.18
N VAL A 77 2.04 -0.35 2.53
CA VAL A 77 2.17 -1.68 3.10
C VAL A 77 3.64 -1.92 3.44
N GLU A 78 3.96 -1.89 4.73
CA GLU A 78 5.32 -1.98 5.27
C GLU A 78 5.74 -3.41 5.58
N ASP A 79 4.76 -4.31 5.73
CA ASP A 79 4.96 -5.73 5.95
C ASP A 79 4.03 -6.54 5.04
N TYR A 80 4.44 -6.70 3.78
CA TYR A 80 3.66 -7.44 2.77
C TYR A 80 3.66 -8.96 3.03
N GLU A 81 4.54 -9.46 3.90
CA GLU A 81 4.59 -10.87 4.29
C GLU A 81 3.56 -11.18 5.37
N ALA A 82 3.32 -10.23 6.29
CA ALA A 82 2.23 -10.32 7.27
C ALA A 82 0.86 -9.95 6.69
N SER A 83 0.82 -9.04 5.70
CA SER A 83 -0.41 -8.51 5.12
C SER A 83 -0.36 -8.55 3.59
N ALA A 84 -0.94 -9.60 3.02
CA ALA A 84 -0.88 -9.82 1.59
C ALA A 84 -1.77 -8.83 0.81
N LEU A 85 -1.25 -8.29 -0.30
CA LEU A 85 -1.96 -7.27 -1.10
C LEU A 85 -3.35 -7.72 -1.59
N HIS A 86 -3.50 -8.99 -1.94
CA HIS A 86 -4.77 -9.54 -2.44
C HIS A 86 -5.82 -9.67 -1.32
N GLU A 87 -5.42 -9.90 -0.07
CA GLU A 87 -6.33 -9.91 1.08
C GLU A 87 -6.77 -8.49 1.45
N ILE A 88 -5.83 -7.53 1.40
CA ILE A 88 -6.14 -6.11 1.59
C ILE A 88 -7.13 -5.64 0.53
N LEU A 89 -6.87 -5.96 -0.75
CA LEU A 89 -7.77 -5.60 -1.85
C LEU A 89 -9.17 -6.22 -1.66
N ALA A 90 -9.25 -7.52 -1.37
CA ALA A 90 -10.52 -8.19 -1.11
C ALA A 90 -11.29 -7.55 0.05
N ARG A 91 -10.59 -7.10 1.10
CA ARG A 91 -11.23 -6.36 2.20
C ARG A 91 -11.72 -4.99 1.75
N VAL A 92 -10.95 -4.25 0.96
CA VAL A 92 -11.37 -2.96 0.40
C VAL A 92 -12.61 -3.13 -0.48
N GLU A 93 -12.65 -4.16 -1.34
CA GLU A 93 -13.80 -4.48 -2.19
C GLU A 93 -15.06 -4.78 -1.35
N ALA A 94 -14.94 -5.61 -0.32
CA ALA A 94 -16.05 -5.92 0.58
C ALA A 94 -16.58 -4.68 1.32
N GLU A 95 -15.68 -3.83 1.82
CA GLU A 95 -16.05 -2.61 2.53
C GLU A 95 -16.63 -1.52 1.58
N ALA A 96 -16.16 -1.46 0.32
CA ALA A 96 -16.74 -0.60 -0.70
C ALA A 96 -18.17 -1.05 -1.04
N ALA A 97 -18.37 -2.33 -1.30
CA ALA A 97 -19.69 -2.91 -1.61
C ALA A 97 -20.68 -2.68 -0.46
N ALA A 98 -20.26 -2.88 0.79
CA ALA A 98 -21.08 -2.61 1.98
C ALA A 98 -21.50 -1.14 2.12
N ARG A 99 -20.84 -0.22 1.42
CA ARG A 99 -21.13 1.23 1.40
C ARG A 99 -21.75 1.69 0.07
N GLY A 100 -22.15 0.76 -0.80
CA GLY A 100 -22.75 1.09 -2.09
C GLY A 100 -21.77 1.70 -3.09
N ALA A 101 -20.46 1.45 -2.92
CA ALA A 101 -19.42 1.82 -3.86
C ALA A 101 -18.77 0.57 -4.48
N GLU A 102 -18.11 0.74 -5.62
CA GLU A 102 -17.36 -0.33 -6.28
C GLU A 102 -15.87 0.03 -6.33
N VAL A 103 -15.00 -0.98 -6.43
CA VAL A 103 -13.59 -0.75 -6.74
C VAL A 103 -13.44 -0.68 -8.25
N SER A 104 -12.89 0.42 -8.77
CA SER A 104 -12.68 0.63 -10.21
C SER A 104 -11.30 0.15 -10.68
N GLY A 105 -10.37 -0.08 -9.76
CA GLY A 105 -9.04 -0.59 -10.05
C GLY A 105 -8.07 -0.36 -8.90
N SER A 106 -6.81 -0.70 -9.12
CA SER A 106 -5.73 -0.45 -8.16
C SER A 106 -4.50 0.11 -8.87
N GLU A 107 -3.66 0.78 -8.11
CA GLU A 107 -2.47 1.45 -8.60
C GLU A 107 -1.27 1.06 -7.72
N LEU A 108 -0.19 0.62 -8.35
CA LEU A 108 1.12 0.47 -7.72
C LEU A 108 1.92 1.74 -7.99
N VAL A 109 2.34 2.43 -6.94
CA VAL A 109 3.24 3.57 -7.05
C VAL A 109 4.68 3.09 -6.88
N GLY A 110 5.42 3.00 -7.99
CA GLY A 110 6.80 2.53 -8.01
C GLY A 110 6.92 1.02 -8.21
N LEU A 111 7.65 0.34 -7.33
CA LEU A 111 7.96 -1.08 -7.43
C LEU A 111 7.43 -1.85 -6.22
N MET A 112 7.22 -3.16 -6.40
CA MET A 112 6.95 -4.09 -5.30
C MET A 112 7.91 -5.28 -5.34
N PRO A 113 8.20 -5.92 -4.19
CA PRO A 113 8.93 -7.18 -4.17
C PRO A 113 8.25 -8.26 -5.01
N ALA A 114 9.02 -9.07 -5.73
CA ALA A 114 8.45 -10.11 -6.58
C ALA A 114 7.70 -11.19 -5.79
N ALA A 115 8.05 -11.40 -4.51
CA ALA A 115 7.31 -12.28 -3.62
C ALA A 115 5.85 -11.81 -3.42
N ALA A 116 5.63 -10.49 -3.26
CA ALA A 116 4.27 -9.92 -3.16
C ALA A 116 3.48 -10.14 -4.45
N ALA A 117 4.12 -9.91 -5.60
CA ALA A 117 3.51 -10.11 -6.92
C ALA A 117 3.12 -11.58 -7.16
N ALA A 118 4.04 -12.51 -6.86
CA ALA A 118 3.81 -13.94 -6.98
C ALA A 118 2.67 -14.41 -6.05
N ALA A 119 2.65 -13.97 -4.79
CA ALA A 119 1.59 -14.31 -3.87
C ALA A 119 0.21 -13.85 -4.38
N ALA A 120 0.09 -12.62 -4.87
CA ALA A 120 -1.15 -12.11 -5.44
C ALA A 120 -1.59 -12.87 -6.70
N ALA A 121 -0.65 -13.15 -7.62
CA ALA A 121 -0.94 -13.94 -8.82
C ALA A 121 -1.35 -15.38 -8.49
N GLY A 122 -0.68 -16.01 -7.52
CA GLY A 122 -0.99 -17.35 -7.02
C GLY A 122 -2.40 -17.42 -6.44
N ALA A 123 -2.77 -16.45 -5.61
CA ALA A 123 -4.11 -16.35 -5.04
C ALA A 123 -5.19 -16.17 -6.14
N MET A 124 -4.97 -15.27 -7.10
CA MET A 124 -5.92 -15.00 -8.18
C MET A 124 -6.08 -16.21 -9.12
N LEU A 125 -4.98 -16.88 -9.49
CA LEU A 125 -4.98 -18.02 -10.41
C LEU A 125 -5.23 -19.37 -9.72
N ARG A 126 -5.30 -19.40 -8.38
CA ARG A 126 -5.43 -20.61 -7.56
C ARG A 126 -4.28 -21.60 -7.79
N ILE A 127 -3.06 -21.09 -7.83
CA ILE A 127 -1.85 -21.91 -7.93
C ILE A 127 -1.25 -22.02 -6.54
N ASP A 128 -1.40 -23.19 -5.92
CA ASP A 128 -0.88 -23.45 -4.59
C ASP A 128 0.65 -23.30 -4.55
N GLY A 129 1.12 -22.50 -3.58
CA GLY A 129 2.55 -22.27 -3.37
C GLY A 129 3.27 -21.54 -4.52
N PHE A 130 2.55 -20.73 -5.31
CA PHE A 130 3.19 -19.94 -6.37
C PHE A 130 4.19 -18.94 -5.79
N ALA A 131 5.47 -19.15 -6.08
CA ALA A 131 6.60 -18.45 -5.47
C ALA A 131 7.51 -17.83 -6.53
N PRO A 132 8.36 -16.85 -6.16
CA PRO A 132 9.35 -16.23 -7.07
C PRO A 132 10.21 -17.22 -7.86
N SER A 133 10.54 -18.38 -7.28
CA SER A 133 11.31 -19.46 -7.94
C SER A 133 10.60 -20.12 -9.12
N ARG A 134 9.33 -19.79 -9.35
CA ARG A 134 8.52 -20.23 -10.49
C ARG A 134 8.31 -19.12 -11.53
N LEU A 135 8.89 -17.93 -11.34
CA LEU A 135 8.92 -16.84 -12.32
C LEU A 135 10.17 -16.97 -13.21
N LEU A 136 9.97 -17.00 -14.52
CA LEU A 136 11.04 -17.27 -15.49
C LEU A 136 12.18 -16.26 -15.36
N GLU A 137 11.87 -14.97 -15.35
CA GLU A 137 12.84 -13.88 -15.32
C GLU A 137 13.71 -13.93 -14.06
N LEU A 138 13.12 -14.23 -12.89
CA LEU A 138 13.87 -14.34 -11.65
C LEU A 138 14.78 -15.57 -11.64
N ARG A 139 14.31 -16.69 -12.18
CA ARG A 139 15.14 -17.90 -12.32
C ARG A 139 16.29 -17.73 -13.31
N LEU A 140 16.18 -16.81 -14.26
CA LEU A 140 17.27 -16.47 -15.16
C LEU A 140 18.31 -15.54 -14.50
N LEU A 141 17.91 -14.71 -13.54
CA LEU A 141 18.81 -13.83 -12.77
C LEU A 141 19.64 -14.56 -11.71
N GLU A 142 19.20 -15.74 -11.27
CA GLU A 142 19.90 -16.59 -10.29
C GLU A 142 21.06 -17.42 -10.90
N ARG A 143 21.34 -17.26 -12.20
CA ARG A 143 22.42 -17.96 -12.92
C ARG A 143 23.67 -17.09 -13.04
#